data_AF-A0A1F5X1P4-F1
#
_entry.id   AF-A0A1F5X1P4-F1
#
_cell.length_a   1.000
_cell.length_b   1.000
_cell.length_c   1.000
_cell.angle_alpha   90.00
_cell.angle_beta   90.00
_cell.angle_gamma   90.00
#
_symmetry.space_group_name_H-M   'P 1'
#
loop_
_entity.id
_entity.type
_entity.pdbx_description
1 polymer ?
#
loop_
_entity_poly.entity_id
_entity_poly.type
_entity_poly.pdbx_seq_one_letter_code
_entity_poly.pdbx_strand_id
1 'polypeptide(L)' 'MEKIKKIAQKVFKVSEGEVTDAMSPETIPDWDSMNYLIFISELEKEFGVQFSISETMEAKNLGDIKNYLRNKGVKF' A
#
# COMPACT_ATOMS: atom_id res chain seq x y z
N MET A 1 -5.49 4.19 10.21
CA MET A 1 -5.87 3.81 8.83
C MET A 1 -5.65 4.99 7.88
N GLU A 2 -5.88 6.21 8.33
CA GLU A 2 -5.74 7.44 7.53
C GLU A 2 -4.37 7.62 6.87
N LYS A 3 -3.27 7.24 7.52
CA LYS A 3 -1.91 7.36 6.96
C LYS A 3 -1.72 6.55 5.68
N ILE A 4 -2.12 5.28 5.70
CA ILE A 4 -2.05 4.39 4.53
C ILE A 4 -2.88 4.98 3.39
N LYS A 5 -4.09 5.46 3.71
CA LYS A 5 -4.97 6.08 2.72
C LYS A 5 -4.34 7.32 2.08
N LYS A 6 -3.76 8.23 2.88
CA LYS A 6 -3.09 9.43 2.37
C LYS A 6 -1.93 9.10 1.44
N ILE A 7 -1.12 8.09 1.77
CA ILE A 7 -0.02 7.65 0.91
C ILE A 7 -0.58 7.07 -0.40
N ALA A 8 -1.62 6.22 -0.33
CA ALA A 8 -2.25 5.64 -1.50
C ALA A 8 -2.85 6.72 -2.43
N GLN A 9 -3.54 7.71 -1.88
CA GLN A 9 -4.07 8.85 -2.64
C GLN A 9 -2.97 9.65 -3.34
N LYS A 10 -1.87 9.93 -2.64
CA LYS A 10 -0.74 10.70 -3.16
C LYS A 10 -0.03 9.96 -4.30
N VAL A 11 0.19 8.65 -4.14
CA VAL A 11 0.96 7.85 -5.09
C VAL A 11 0.11 7.40 -6.28
N PHE A 12 -1.11 6.94 -6.03
CA PHE A 12 -2.00 6.41 -7.07
C PHE A 12 -3.02 7.43 -7.60
N LYS A 13 -2.94 8.69 -7.16
CA LYS A 13 -3.83 9.80 -7.59
C LYS A 13 -5.33 9.49 -7.47
N VAL A 14 -5.70 8.67 -6.50
CA VAL A 14 -7.08 8.27 -6.22
C VAL A 14 -7.74 9.17 -5.17
N SER A 15 -9.06 9.25 -5.21
CA SER A 15 -9.87 9.95 -4.20
C SER A 15 -10.02 9.12 -2.91
N GLU A 16 -10.43 9.76 -1.80
CA GLU A 16 -10.58 9.07 -0.50
C GLU A 16 -11.60 7.93 -0.53
N GLY A 17 -12.68 8.10 -1.30
CA GLY A 17 -13.73 7.10 -1.45
C GLY A 17 -13.28 5.85 -2.22
N GLU A 18 -12.24 5.97 -3.04
CA GLU A 18 -11.70 4.86 -3.85
C GLU A 18 -10.69 4.02 -3.07
N VAL A 19 -10.12 4.55 -1.98
CA VAL A 19 -9.18 3.81 -1.15
C VAL A 19 -9.91 2.81 -0.26
N THR A 20 -9.99 1.59 -0.77
CA THR A 20 -10.61 0.43 -0.11
C THR A 20 -9.60 -0.71 0.01
N ASP A 21 -9.85 -1.66 0.91
CA ASP A 21 -8.98 -2.83 1.07
C ASP A 21 -8.96 -3.74 -0.18
N ALA A 22 -10.00 -3.64 -1.03
CA ALA A 22 -10.11 -4.37 -2.28
C ALA A 22 -9.36 -3.70 -3.44
N MET A 23 -8.89 -2.46 -3.28
CA MET A 23 -8.20 -1.76 -4.36
C MET A 23 -6.90 -2.50 -4.73
N SER A 24 -6.66 -2.62 -6.02
CA SER A 24 -5.61 -3.42 -6.62
C SER A 24 -5.11 -2.79 -7.94
N PRO A 25 -3.98 -3.26 -8.50
CA PRO A 25 -3.51 -2.86 -9.83
C PRO A 25 -4.55 -3.01 -10.95
N GLU A 26 -5.50 -3.94 -10.81
CA GLU A 26 -6.56 -4.16 -11.80
C GLU A 26 -7.64 -3.06 -11.76
N THR A 27 -7.84 -2.45 -10.58
CA THR A 27 -8.85 -1.43 -10.37
C THR A 27 -8.30 -0.01 -10.50
N ILE A 28 -7.01 0.19 -10.22
CA ILE A 28 -6.36 1.50 -10.14
C ILE A 28 -5.29 1.61 -11.24
N PRO A 29 -5.52 2.39 -12.32
CA PRO A 29 -4.59 2.51 -13.44
C PRO A 29 -3.19 3.02 -13.06
N ASP A 30 -3.12 3.96 -12.11
CA ASP A 30 -1.85 4.49 -11.61
C ASP A 30 -1.12 3.52 -10.66
N TRP A 31 -1.72 2.40 -10.26
CA TRP A 31 -1.03 1.34 -9.51
C TRP A 31 -0.26 0.43 -10.48
N ASP A 32 0.74 1.01 -11.13
CA ASP A 32 1.74 0.31 -11.95
C ASP A 32 2.95 -0.13 -11.12
N SER A 33 3.92 -0.81 -11.74
CA SER A 33 5.12 -1.29 -11.06
C SER A 33 5.96 -0.17 -10.42
N MET A 34 6.00 1.03 -11.02
CA MET A 34 6.83 2.13 -10.51
C MET A 34 6.16 2.79 -9.31
N ASN A 35 4.88 3.14 -9.44
CA ASN A 35 4.11 3.72 -8.35
C ASN A 35 3.92 2.72 -7.21
N TYR A 36 3.81 1.42 -7.49
CA TYR A 36 3.78 0.40 -6.45
C TYR A 36 5.07 0.39 -5.60
N LEU A 37 6.24 0.47 -6.23
CA LEU A 37 7.51 0.55 -5.49
C LEU A 37 7.63 1.83 -4.66
N ILE A 38 7.16 2.96 -5.20
CA ILE A 38 7.08 4.23 -4.45
C ILE A 38 6.14 4.09 -3.26
N PHE A 39 4.99 3.46 -3.45
CA PHE A 39 4.00 3.21 -2.41
C PHE A 39 4.58 2.38 -1.26
N ILE A 40 5.22 1.25 -1.57
CA ILE A 40 5.89 0.41 -0.58
C ILE A 40 6.98 1.21 0.15
N SER A 41 7.83 1.94 -0.58
CA SER A 41 8.91 2.72 0.02
C SER A 41 8.40 3.81 0.98
N GLU A 42 7.31 4.51 0.64
CA GLU A 42 6.69 5.49 1.53
C GLU A 42 6.07 4.83 2.77
N LEU A 43 5.49 3.63 2.66
CA LEU A 43 4.98 2.87 3.81
C LEU A 43 6.11 2.41 4.74
N GLU A 44 7.20 1.90 4.19
CA GLU A 44 8.39 1.50 4.94
C GLU A 44 8.93 2.67 5.76
N LYS A 45 9.07 3.84 5.12
CA LYS A 45 9.53 5.06 5.75
C LYS A 45 8.56 5.58 6.81
N GLU A 46 7.27 5.59 6.53
CA GLU A 46 6.23 6.11 7.44
C GLU A 46 6.10 5.24 8.70
N PHE A 47 6.22 3.93 8.57
CA PHE A 47 6.00 2.98 9.66
C PHE A 47 7.29 2.40 10.26
N GLY A 48 8.46 2.72 9.69
CA GLY A 48 9.75 2.21 10.15
C GLY A 48 9.89 0.70 9.97
N VAL A 49 9.31 0.14 8.91
CA VAL A 49 9.32 -1.30 8.59
C VAL A 49 10.00 -1.55 7.26
N GLN A 50 10.33 -2.81 6.97
CA GLN A 50 10.80 -3.23 5.65
C GLN A 50 9.95 -4.39 5.14
N PHE A 51 9.51 -4.30 3.90
CA PHE A 51 8.89 -5.39 3.17
C PHE A 51 9.96 -6.23 2.49
N SER A 52 9.80 -7.54 2.58
CA SER A 52 10.59 -8.49 1.80
C SER A 52 10.09 -8.52 0.36
N ILE A 53 10.95 -8.99 -0.54
CA ILE A 53 10.63 -9.19 -1.95
C ILE A 53 9.42 -10.13 -2.11
N SER A 54 9.31 -11.17 -1.29
CA SER A 54 8.15 -12.07 -1.31
C SER A 54 6.87 -11.36 -0.92
N GLU A 55 6.86 -10.56 0.16
CA GLU A 55 5.68 -9.81 0.59
C GLU A 55 5.22 -8.80 -0.46
N THR A 56 6.15 -8.14 -1.15
CA THR A 56 5.80 -7.19 -2.22
C THR A 56 5.28 -7.89 -3.47
N MET A 57 5.77 -9.08 -3.81
CA MET A 57 5.28 -9.86 -4.95
C MET A 57 3.94 -10.56 -4.67
N GLU A 58 3.71 -10.98 -3.43
CA GLU A 58 2.50 -11.70 -3.02
C GLU A 58 1.31 -10.79 -2.74
N ALA A 59 1.55 -9.52 -2.38
CA ALA A 59 0.49 -8.56 -2.13
C ALA A 59 -0.29 -8.22 -3.42
N LYS A 60 -1.58 -8.56 -3.45
CA LYS A 60 -2.46 -8.33 -4.62
C LYS A 60 -3.33 -7.09 -4.48
N ASN A 61 -3.60 -6.68 -3.25
CA ASN A 61 -4.47 -5.56 -2.93
C ASN A 61 -4.00 -4.83 -1.67
N LEU A 62 -4.63 -3.70 -1.36
CA LEU A 62 -4.30 -2.91 -0.17
C LEU A 62 -4.53 -3.68 1.14
N GLY A 63 -5.51 -4.59 1.17
CA GLY A 63 -5.76 -5.47 2.31
C GLY A 63 -4.56 -6.36 2.65
N ASP A 64 -3.92 -6.96 1.65
CA ASP A 64 -2.72 -7.79 1.84
C ASP A 64 -1.56 -6.97 2.42
N ILE A 65 -1.31 -5.78 1.86
CA ILE A 65 -0.28 -4.85 2.33
C ILE A 65 -0.52 -4.46 3.79
N LYS A 66 -1.78 -4.18 4.14
CA LYS A 66 -2.18 -3.90 5.53
C LYS A 66 -1.94 -5.08 6.45
N ASN A 67 -2.17 -6.31 5.99
CA ASN A 67 -1.91 -7.51 6.79
C ASN A 67 -0.42 -7.68 7.03
N TYR A 68 0.43 -7.48 6.01
CA TYR A 68 1.89 -7.49 6.19
C TYR A 68 2.36 -6.42 7.18
N LEU A 69 1.82 -5.20 7.12
CA LEU A 69 2.12 -4.15 8.12
C LEU A 69 1.72 -4.57 9.54
N ARG A 70 0.54 -5.17 9.72
CA ARG A 70 0.10 -5.68 11.03
C ARG A 70 0.99 -6.80 11.54
N ASN A 71 1.39 -7.73 10.66
CA ASN A 71 2.30 -8.83 11.00
C ASN A 71 3.67 -8.31 11.46
N LYS A 72 4.09 -7.14 10.96
CA LYS A 72 5.30 -6.42 11.39
C LYS A 72 5.10 -5.56 12.64
N GLY A 73 3.91 -5.60 13.27
CA GLY A 73 3.62 -4.89 14.52
C GLY A 73 3.08 -3.47 14.36
N VAL A 74 2.79 -3.03 13.13
CA VAL A 74 2.23 -1.70 12.88
C VAL A 74 0.77 -1.64 13.33
N LYS A 75 0.43 -0.61 14.09
CA LYS A 75 -0.96 -0.31 14.53
C LYS A 75 -1.43 0.97 13.87
N PHE A 76 -2.61 0.93 13.27
CA PHE A 76 -3.23 2.05 12.57
C PHE A 76 -4.75 2.02 12.72
#